data_AF-A0A9E3U999-F1
#
_entry.id   AF-A0A9E3U999-F1
#
_cell.length_a   1.000
_cell.length_b   1.000
_cell.length_c   1.000
_cell.angle_alpha   90.00
_cell.angle_beta   90.00
_cell.angle_gamma   90.00
#
_symmetry.space_group_name_H-M   'P 1'
#
loop_
_entity.id
_entity.type
_entity.pdbx_description
1 polymer ?
#
loop_
_entity_poly.entity_id
_entity_poly.type
_entity_poly.pdbx_seq_one_letter_code
_entity_poly.pdbx_strand_id
1 'polypeptide(L)'
;MTRSLLVVASSIVLAGLVGCSGSHRDSEFPDRPIVIEDRERDRDDRDDRDEETRRTALRIFAAEQRSALESLDDETRFVRASSGTARRVREAIVTTSRALGDIEHDIATLDRSMEDMSRSEIRERQDDLKDRLRRVATRVSNIELAVRR
;
A
#
# COMPACT_ATOMS: atom_id res chain seq x y z
N MET A 1 -3.84 -5.23 43.00
CA MET A 1 -4.17 -5.94 41.75
C MET A 1 -3.22 -5.46 40.67
N THR A 2 -2.05 -6.08 40.57
CA THR A 2 -0.96 -5.71 39.65
C THR A 2 -1.09 -6.55 38.37
N ARG A 3 -1.20 -5.87 37.22
CA ARG A 3 -1.18 -6.52 35.90
C ARG A 3 0.25 -6.52 35.37
N SER A 4 0.79 -7.73 35.22
CA SER A 4 2.06 -8.01 34.55
C SER A 4 1.92 -7.82 33.05
N LEU A 5 2.86 -7.09 32.45
CA LEU A 5 3.07 -6.97 31.01
C LEU A 5 4.21 -7.93 30.62
N LEU A 6 3.89 -8.93 29.82
CA LEU A 6 4.85 -9.87 29.24
C LEU A 6 5.29 -9.32 27.88
N VAL A 7 6.53 -8.85 27.80
CA VAL A 7 7.19 -8.50 26.53
C VAL A 7 8.00 -9.72 26.09
N VAL A 8 7.64 -10.32 24.97
CA VAL A 8 8.43 -11.37 24.33
C VAL A 8 9.32 -10.70 23.30
N ALA A 9 10.57 -10.45 23.68
CA ALA A 9 11.65 -10.15 22.74
C ALA A 9 12.58 -11.37 22.72
N SER A 10 12.50 -12.15 21.64
CA SER A 10 13.41 -13.27 21.40
C SER A 10 14.74 -12.75 20.88
N SER A 11 15.79 -13.03 21.66
CA SER A 11 17.20 -12.84 21.32
C SER A 11 17.81 -14.14 20.80
N ILE A 12 18.57 -14.08 19.69
CA ILE A 12 19.70 -14.97 19.36
C ILE A 12 20.67 -14.08 18.54
N VAL A 13 21.90 -13.66 18.93
CA VAL A 13 23.09 -14.24 19.59
C VAL A 13 24.22 -14.55 18.59
N LEU A 14 25.38 -13.90 18.85
CA LEU A 14 26.80 -14.26 18.56
C LEU A 14 27.26 -14.28 17.08
N ALA A 15 28.52 -14.03 16.71
CA ALA A 15 29.79 -13.66 17.34
C ALA A 15 30.63 -13.05 16.17
N GLY A 16 31.53 -12.08 16.32
CA GLY A 16 32.74 -12.12 17.12
C GLY A 16 33.90 -11.44 16.34
N LEU A 17 34.97 -11.13 17.07
CA LEU A 17 36.32 -10.79 16.61
C LEU A 17 36.58 -9.37 16.05
N VAL A 18 36.72 -8.45 17.02
CA VAL A 18 37.75 -7.40 16.99
C VAL A 18 39.08 -8.04 17.44
N GLY A 19 40.17 -7.82 16.70
CA GLY A 19 41.51 -8.11 17.20
C GLY A 19 42.66 -8.12 16.16
N CYS A 20 43.41 -7.02 16.15
CA CYS A 20 44.88 -6.93 15.98
C CYS A 20 45.56 -7.18 14.61
N SER A 21 46.13 -6.08 14.09
CA SER A 21 47.54 -5.87 13.69
C SER A 21 48.31 -6.91 12.87
N GLY A 22 48.92 -6.48 11.76
CA GLY A 22 50.07 -7.18 11.19
C GLY A 22 50.51 -6.69 9.81
N SER A 23 51.76 -6.24 9.72
CA SER A 23 52.41 -5.61 8.57
C SER A 23 53.10 -6.61 7.61
N HIS A 24 53.20 -6.23 6.33
CA HIS A 24 54.29 -6.48 5.35
C HIS A 24 54.53 -7.87 4.69
N ARG A 25 54.65 -7.81 3.34
CA ARG A 25 55.39 -8.66 2.35
C ARG A 25 54.80 -10.06 2.06
N ASP A 26 54.74 -10.62 0.84
CA ASP A 26 55.43 -10.43 -0.46
C ASP A 26 54.53 -10.88 -1.64
N SER A 27 54.86 -10.37 -2.84
CA SER A 27 54.78 -10.94 -4.21
C SER A 27 53.72 -12.00 -4.61
N GLU A 28 52.90 -11.74 -5.63
CA GLU A 28 53.11 -12.11 -7.06
C GLU A 28 51.81 -11.86 -7.89
N PHE A 29 51.96 -11.33 -9.11
CA PHE A 29 50.91 -10.86 -10.05
C PHE A 29 49.96 -11.98 -10.56
N PRO A 30 48.76 -11.65 -11.10
CA PRO A 30 48.70 -11.28 -12.52
C PRO A 30 47.91 -10.00 -12.80
N ASP A 31 48.51 -9.14 -13.64
CA ASP A 31 47.85 -8.07 -14.38
C ASP A 31 46.82 -8.68 -15.34
N ARG A 32 45.63 -8.98 -14.84
CA ARG A 32 44.46 -9.18 -15.68
C ARG A 32 43.52 -8.02 -15.38
N PRO A 33 43.10 -7.23 -16.39
CA PRO A 33 42.01 -6.30 -16.15
C PRO A 33 40.84 -7.12 -15.61
N ILE A 34 40.32 -6.71 -14.45
CA ILE A 34 39.06 -7.25 -13.94
C ILE A 34 38.02 -6.87 -14.99
N VAL A 35 37.67 -7.84 -15.85
CA VAL A 35 36.47 -7.76 -16.65
C VAL A 35 35.33 -7.90 -15.65
N ILE A 36 34.79 -6.77 -15.20
CA ILE A 36 33.48 -6.76 -14.59
C ILE A 36 32.56 -7.10 -15.75
N GLU A 37 32.19 -8.38 -15.87
CA GLU A 37 31.03 -8.73 -16.68
C GLU A 37 29.85 -7.99 -16.05
N ASP A 38 29.35 -6.98 -16.75
CA ASP A 38 28.06 -6.35 -16.50
C ASP A 38 26.98 -7.44 -16.61
N ARG A 39 26.79 -8.19 -15.53
CA ARG A 39 25.61 -9.03 -15.33
C ARG A 39 24.44 -8.11 -14.99
N GLU A 40 23.93 -7.45 -16.01
CA GLU A 40 22.58 -6.86 -15.99
C GLU A 40 21.52 -7.98 -16.07
N ARG A 41 21.43 -8.84 -15.05
CA ARG A 41 20.50 -9.99 -15.11
C ARG A 41 19.63 -10.26 -13.89
N ASP A 42 19.48 -9.28 -12.99
CA ASP A 42 18.61 -9.39 -11.80
C ASP A 42 17.66 -8.18 -11.59
N ARG A 43 17.38 -7.39 -12.64
CA ARG A 43 16.46 -6.23 -12.53
C ARG A 43 14.98 -6.60 -12.71
N ASP A 44 14.66 -7.68 -13.43
CA ASP A 44 13.28 -7.99 -13.79
C ASP A 44 12.43 -8.55 -12.63
N ASP A 45 12.99 -9.39 -11.76
CA ASP A 45 12.21 -10.04 -10.68
C ASP A 45 11.90 -9.12 -9.46
N ARG A 46 12.53 -7.94 -9.40
CA ARG A 46 12.24 -6.94 -8.35
C ARG A 46 11.06 -6.06 -8.74
N ASP A 47 11.01 -5.66 -10.00
CA ASP A 47 9.94 -4.80 -10.53
C ASP A 47 8.57 -5.49 -10.44
N ASP A 48 8.49 -6.79 -10.67
CA ASP A 48 7.23 -7.53 -10.61
C ASP A 48 6.70 -7.69 -9.17
N ARG A 49 7.60 -7.83 -8.18
CA ARG A 49 7.25 -7.87 -6.75
C ARG A 49 6.78 -6.51 -6.22
N ASP A 50 7.42 -5.43 -6.65
CA ASP A 50 7.01 -4.08 -6.29
C ASP A 50 5.61 -3.77 -6.87
N GLU A 51 5.33 -4.24 -8.08
CA GLU A 51 4.04 -4.09 -8.74
C GLU A 51 2.93 -4.86 -8.01
N GLU A 52 3.19 -6.10 -7.61
CA GLU A 52 2.27 -6.89 -6.78
C GLU A 52 2.00 -6.23 -5.42
N THR A 53 3.04 -5.68 -4.79
CA THR A 53 2.92 -4.96 -3.51
C THR A 53 2.02 -3.73 -3.65
N ARG A 54 2.20 -2.93 -4.71
CA ARG A 54 1.35 -1.76 -4.99
C ARG A 54 -0.10 -2.13 -5.23
N ARG A 55 -0.37 -3.20 -5.99
CA ARG A 55 -1.74 -3.71 -6.20
C ARG A 55 -2.39 -4.12 -4.89
N THR A 56 -1.66 -4.87 -4.07
CA THR A 56 -2.16 -5.30 -2.76
C THR A 56 -2.49 -4.09 -1.89
N ALA A 57 -1.65 -3.05 -1.90
CA ALA A 57 -1.93 -1.81 -1.19
C ALA A 57 -3.19 -1.09 -1.70
N LEU A 58 -3.43 -1.05 -3.02
CA LEU A 58 -4.66 -0.48 -3.59
C LEU A 58 -5.92 -1.22 -3.13
N ARG A 59 -5.89 -2.56 -3.13
CA ARG A 59 -7.01 -3.39 -2.66
C ARG A 59 -7.30 -3.17 -1.18
N ILE A 60 -6.26 -3.16 -0.35
CA ILE A 60 -6.39 -2.90 1.09
C ILE A 60 -6.98 -1.52 1.32
N PHE A 61 -6.44 -0.49 0.65
CA PHE A 61 -6.92 0.87 0.83
C PHE A 61 -8.37 1.06 0.36
N ALA A 62 -8.77 0.43 -0.74
CA ALA A 62 -10.16 0.42 -1.19
C ALA A 62 -11.09 -0.25 -0.16
N ALA A 63 -10.68 -1.40 0.38
CA ALA A 63 -11.44 -2.10 1.42
C ALA A 63 -11.58 -1.29 2.71
N GLU A 64 -10.53 -0.56 3.11
CA GLU A 64 -10.59 0.38 4.24
C GLU A 64 -11.62 1.49 4.00
N GLN A 65 -11.62 2.10 2.81
CA GLN A 65 -12.62 3.13 2.48
C GLN A 65 -14.04 2.57 2.42
N ARG A 66 -14.22 1.32 1.97
CA ARG A 66 -15.52 0.65 1.99
C ARG A 66 -16.02 0.45 3.42
N SER A 67 -15.18 -0.09 4.28
CA SER A 67 -15.51 -0.31 5.69
C SER A 67 -15.91 0.99 6.39
N ALA A 68 -15.19 2.08 6.14
CA ALA A 68 -15.53 3.40 6.66
C ALA A 68 -16.89 3.91 6.15
N LEU A 69 -17.18 3.76 4.85
CA LEU A 69 -18.48 4.13 4.26
C LEU A 69 -19.64 3.29 4.79
N GLU A 70 -19.45 1.99 4.97
CA GLU A 70 -20.46 1.08 5.54
C GLU A 70 -20.77 1.47 6.99
N SER A 71 -19.74 1.77 7.79
CA SER A 71 -19.93 2.28 9.15
C SER A 71 -20.71 3.59 9.18
N LEU A 72 -20.44 4.52 8.24
CA LEU A 72 -21.17 5.78 8.14
C LEU A 72 -22.62 5.59 7.66
N ASP A 73 -22.86 4.68 6.73
CA ASP A 73 -24.21 4.34 6.30
C ASP A 73 -25.02 3.77 7.47
N ASP A 74 -24.44 2.82 8.22
CA ASP A 74 -25.07 2.22 9.39
C ASP A 74 -25.37 3.27 10.49
N GLU A 75 -24.42 4.15 10.80
CA GLU A 75 -24.59 5.23 11.78
C GLU A 75 -25.70 6.22 11.35
N THR A 76 -25.80 6.50 10.06
CA THR A 76 -26.76 7.50 9.54
C THR A 76 -28.11 6.91 9.12
N ARG A 77 -28.24 5.58 9.04
CA ARG A 77 -29.45 4.87 8.61
C ARG A 77 -30.70 5.25 9.42
N PHE A 78 -30.54 5.47 10.72
CA PHE A 78 -31.64 5.78 11.64
C PHE A 78 -31.73 7.26 12.04
N VAL A 79 -30.83 8.11 11.53
CA VAL A 79 -30.92 9.56 11.75
C VAL A 79 -32.19 10.05 11.04
N ARG A 80 -33.13 10.55 11.84
CA ARG A 80 -34.45 11.03 11.40
C ARG A 80 -34.26 11.86 10.13
N ALA A 81 -34.88 11.42 9.04
CA ALA A 81 -34.72 12.00 7.71
C ALA A 81 -35.20 13.45 7.55
N SER A 82 -35.62 14.08 8.64
CA SER A 82 -36.25 15.40 8.69
C SER A 82 -35.27 16.58 8.67
N SER A 83 -33.95 16.37 8.65
CA SER A 83 -32.98 17.45 8.46
C SER A 83 -32.39 17.45 7.05
N GLY A 84 -32.27 18.63 6.44
CA GLY A 84 -31.60 18.80 5.14
C GLY A 84 -30.13 18.34 5.18
N THR A 85 -29.51 18.29 6.36
CA THR A 85 -28.17 17.72 6.56
C THR A 85 -28.15 16.20 6.42
N ALA A 86 -29.08 15.47 7.05
CA ALA A 86 -29.16 14.01 6.93
C ALA A 86 -29.41 13.55 5.49
N ARG A 87 -30.17 14.31 4.71
CA ARG A 87 -30.35 14.06 3.27
C ARG A 87 -29.04 14.21 2.50
N ARG A 88 -28.32 15.32 2.70
CA ARG A 88 -27.04 15.60 2.03
C ARG A 88 -25.97 14.56 2.39
N VAL A 89 -25.91 14.15 3.65
CA VAL A 89 -24.98 13.09 4.10
C VAL A 89 -25.27 11.77 3.38
N ARG A 90 -26.54 11.34 3.30
CA ARG A 90 -26.90 10.11 2.57
C ARG A 90 -26.63 10.20 1.08
N GLU A 91 -26.95 11.33 0.43
CA GLU A 91 -26.61 11.55 -0.98
C GLU A 91 -25.09 11.48 -1.22
N ALA A 92 -24.29 12.01 -0.29
CA ALA A 92 -22.83 11.94 -0.33
C ALA A 92 -22.29 10.52 -0.13
N ILE A 93 -22.86 9.75 0.82
CA ILE A 93 -22.51 8.34 1.04
C ILE A 93 -22.79 7.51 -0.22
N VAL A 94 -24.00 7.63 -0.81
CA VAL A 94 -24.37 6.89 -2.02
C VAL A 94 -23.45 7.23 -3.20
N THR A 95 -23.17 8.52 -3.40
CA THR A 95 -22.29 8.96 -4.50
C THR A 95 -20.86 8.47 -4.31
N THR A 96 -20.35 8.53 -3.08
CA THR A 96 -18.99 8.09 -2.76
C THR A 96 -18.86 6.56 -2.84
N SER A 97 -19.88 5.82 -2.40
CA SER A 97 -19.96 4.36 -2.50
C SER A 97 -19.94 3.89 -3.96
N ARG A 98 -20.70 4.54 -4.85
CA ARG A 98 -20.65 4.25 -6.30
C ARG A 98 -19.26 4.48 -6.88
N ALA A 99 -18.66 5.64 -6.59
CA ALA A 99 -17.31 5.96 -7.06
C ALA A 99 -16.26 4.95 -6.56
N LEU A 100 -16.39 4.47 -5.32
CA LEU A 100 -15.52 3.40 -4.80
C LEU A 100 -15.76 2.07 -5.51
N GLY A 101 -17.02 1.72 -5.79
CA GLY A 101 -17.38 0.54 -6.58
C GLY A 101 -16.74 0.51 -7.96
N ASP A 102 -16.75 1.65 -8.66
CA ASP A 102 -16.11 1.79 -9.97
C ASP A 102 -14.59 1.57 -9.87
N ILE A 103 -13.95 2.10 -8.82
CA ILE A 103 -12.51 1.92 -8.59
C ILE A 103 -12.16 0.46 -8.30
N GLU A 104 -12.93 -0.23 -7.47
CA GLU A 104 -12.68 -1.66 -7.18
C GLU A 104 -12.87 -2.53 -8.41
N HIS A 105 -13.86 -2.20 -9.26
CA HIS A 105 -14.04 -2.85 -10.54
C HIS A 105 -12.81 -2.65 -11.45
N ASP A 106 -12.27 -1.44 -11.49
CA ASP A 106 -11.08 -1.13 -12.26
C ASP A 106 -9.83 -1.83 -11.71
N ILE A 107 -9.67 -1.93 -10.38
CA ILE A 107 -8.60 -2.72 -9.74
C ILE A 107 -8.72 -4.20 -10.15
N ALA A 108 -9.93 -4.77 -10.08
CA ALA A 108 -10.17 -6.15 -10.47
C ALA A 108 -9.98 -6.38 -11.99
N THR A 109 -10.21 -5.37 -12.81
CA THR A 109 -9.96 -5.41 -14.25
C THR A 109 -8.47 -5.33 -14.56
N LEU A 110 -7.74 -4.44 -13.87
CA LEU A 110 -6.30 -4.35 -13.97
C LEU A 110 -5.65 -5.71 -13.69
N ASP A 111 -6.10 -6.41 -12.65
CA ASP A 111 -5.60 -7.75 -12.30
C ASP A 111 -5.75 -8.79 -13.42
N ARG A 112 -6.80 -8.68 -14.24
CA ARG A 112 -7.06 -9.63 -15.34
C ARG A 112 -6.36 -9.25 -16.64
N SER A 113 -6.08 -7.97 -16.86
CA SER A 113 -5.52 -7.47 -18.13
C SER A 113 -4.01 -7.26 -18.11
N MET A 114 -3.31 -7.64 -17.02
CA MET A 114 -1.88 -7.36 -16.86
C MET A 114 -0.99 -8.06 -17.88
N GLU A 115 -1.33 -9.29 -18.28
CA GLU A 115 -0.53 -10.06 -19.25
C GLU A 115 -0.48 -9.38 -20.63
N ASP A 116 -1.51 -8.59 -20.95
CA ASP A 116 -1.66 -7.88 -22.22
C ASP A 116 -1.16 -6.43 -22.19
N MET A 117 -0.70 -5.94 -21.03
CA MET A 117 -0.31 -4.54 -20.83
C MET A 117 1.21 -4.38 -20.62
N SER A 118 1.75 -3.27 -21.09
CA SER A 118 3.12 -2.87 -20.78
C SER A 118 3.25 -2.44 -19.31
N ARG A 119 4.43 -2.63 -18.72
CA ARG A 119 4.74 -2.17 -17.35
C ARG A 119 4.45 -0.67 -17.14
N SER A 120 4.68 0.17 -18.15
CA SER A 120 4.37 1.60 -18.10
C SER A 120 2.86 1.87 -17.99
N GLU A 121 2.03 1.14 -18.75
CA GLU A 121 0.58 1.29 -18.70
C GLU A 121 0.00 0.77 -17.37
N ILE A 122 0.56 -0.31 -16.83
CA ILE A 122 0.14 -0.83 -15.52
C ILE A 122 0.43 0.23 -14.44
N ARG A 123 1.63 0.81 -14.42
CA ARG A 123 2.01 1.86 -13.47
C ARG A 123 1.13 3.11 -13.59
N GLU A 124 0.87 3.57 -14.82
CA GLU A 124 -0.01 4.72 -15.05
C GLU A 124 -1.43 4.46 -14.52
N ARG A 125 -1.99 3.27 -14.78
CA ARG A 125 -3.30 2.89 -14.23
C ARG A 125 -3.29 2.80 -12.71
N GLN A 126 -2.23 2.26 -12.10
CA GLN A 126 -2.11 2.23 -10.65
C GLN A 126 -2.08 3.62 -10.02
N ASP A 127 -1.34 4.55 -10.62
CA ASP A 127 -1.25 5.92 -10.14
C ASP A 127 -2.59 6.66 -10.27
N ASP A 128 -3.33 6.46 -11.38
CA ASP A 128 -4.71 6.98 -11.50
C ASP A 128 -5.64 6.41 -10.43
N LEU A 129 -5.61 5.08 -10.23
CA LEU A 129 -6.44 4.41 -9.21
C LEU A 129 -6.12 4.92 -7.80
N LYS A 130 -4.83 5.12 -7.49
CA LYS A 130 -4.36 5.69 -6.23
C LYS A 130 -4.91 7.10 -6.01
N ASP A 131 -4.85 7.95 -7.02
CA ASP A 131 -5.35 9.32 -6.91
C ASP A 131 -6.88 9.38 -6.82
N ARG A 132 -7.59 8.48 -7.51
CA ARG A 132 -9.04 8.30 -7.36
C ARG A 132 -9.39 7.84 -5.94
N LEU A 133 -8.67 6.88 -5.36
CA LEU A 133 -8.87 6.45 -3.98
C LEU A 133 -8.60 7.57 -2.98
N ARG A 134 -7.57 8.39 -3.18
CA ARG A 134 -7.31 9.57 -2.33
C ARG A 134 -8.46 10.57 -2.35
N ARG A 135 -9.09 10.77 -3.52
CA ARG A 135 -10.29 11.61 -3.64
C ARG A 135 -11.48 11.00 -2.91
N VAL A 136 -11.67 9.68 -2.98
CA VAL A 136 -12.69 8.97 -2.19
C VAL A 136 -12.42 9.13 -0.70
N ALA A 137 -11.20 8.88 -0.23
CA ALA A 137 -10.84 9.03 1.18
C ALA A 137 -11.10 10.45 1.71
N THR A 138 -10.75 11.47 0.92
CA THR A 138 -11.07 12.87 1.27
C THR A 138 -12.58 13.10 1.41
N ARG A 139 -13.40 12.51 0.51
CA ARG A 139 -14.86 12.59 0.60
C ARG A 139 -15.40 11.86 1.83
N VAL A 140 -14.87 10.67 2.13
CA VAL A 140 -15.23 9.92 3.35
C VAL A 140 -14.95 10.76 4.58
N SER A 141 -13.75 11.32 4.74
CA SER A 141 -13.42 12.19 5.88
C SER A 141 -14.33 13.42 5.98
N ASN A 142 -14.71 14.04 4.85
CA ASN A 142 -15.67 15.15 4.86
C ASN A 142 -17.08 14.72 5.32
N ILE A 143 -17.51 13.51 4.97
CA ILE A 143 -18.78 12.93 5.43
C ILE A 143 -18.70 12.64 6.93
N GLU A 144 -17.61 12.02 7.42
CA GLU A 144 -17.38 11.78 8.85
C GLU A 144 -17.47 13.08 9.66
N LEU A 145 -16.83 14.15 9.20
CA LEU A 145 -16.87 15.46 9.83
C LEU A 145 -18.29 16.06 9.84
N ALA A 146 -19.10 15.78 8.80
CA ALA A 146 -20.48 16.26 8.72
C ALA A 146 -21.43 15.47 9.65
N VAL A 147 -21.16 14.18 9.87
CA VAL A 147 -21.95 13.34 10.80
C VAL A 147 -21.69 13.71 12.26
N ARG A 148 -20.45 14.10 12.60
CA ARG A 148 -20.06 14.44 13.98
C ARG A 148 -20.48 15.84 14.45
N ARG A 149 -21.01 16.69 13.56
CA ARG A 149 -21.44 18.07 13.86
C ARG A 149 -22.94 18.14 14.16
#